data_AF-A0A7X3XK19-F1
#
_entry.id   AF-A0A7X3XK19-F1
#
_cell.length_a   1.000
_cell.length_b   1.000
_cell.length_c   1.000
_cell.angle_alpha   90.00
_cell.angle_beta   90.00
_cell.angle_gamma   90.00
#
_symmetry.space_group_name_H-M   'P 1'
#
loop_
_entity.id
_entity.type
_entity.pdbx_description
1 polymer ?
#
loop_
_entity_poly.entity_id
_entity_poly.type
_entity_poly.pdbx_seq_one_letter_code
_entity_poly.pdbx_strand_id
1 'polypeptide(L)'
;MVAELTYKIAKCCMPQEGDAITGYFKEDGTITVHHAECNAVQGFRSERLLAVAWDEVRATQTPADSIALPPEFAELDETDYFILKHHQEFGMDYSIVVAETLRIPLEEMHQRHRKLRNLGGLKRVEGRIIHYRKNIVKGKWIKHRNHTYYELTPEGRTWIQAFENQQTTNK
;
A
#
# COMPACT_ATOMS: atom_id res chain seq x y z
N MET A 1 20.24 -17.53 -18.22
CA MET A 1 19.06 -17.05 -17.46
C MET A 1 19.18 -15.54 -17.42
N VAL A 2 18.33 -14.82 -18.14
CA VAL A 2 18.35 -13.35 -18.18
C VAL A 2 17.79 -12.87 -16.84
N ALA A 3 18.54 -12.04 -16.10
CA ALA A 3 18.04 -11.47 -14.86
C ALA A 3 16.83 -10.59 -15.18
N GLU A 4 15.68 -10.88 -14.57
CA GLU A 4 14.48 -10.06 -14.69
C GLU A 4 14.72 -8.73 -13.95
N LEU A 5 14.96 -7.66 -14.71
CA LEU A 5 15.16 -6.33 -14.16
C LEU A 5 13.82 -5.74 -13.74
N THR A 6 13.75 -5.20 -12.52
CA THR A 6 12.55 -4.51 -12.01
C THR A 6 12.74 -3.00 -12.06
N TYR A 7 11.79 -2.26 -12.63
CA TYR A 7 11.85 -0.80 -12.77
C TYR A 7 10.88 -0.12 -11.79
N LYS A 8 11.31 0.95 -11.11
CA LYS A 8 10.47 1.75 -10.19
C LYS A 8 10.64 3.24 -10.42
N ILE A 9 9.54 3.97 -10.60
CA ILE A 9 9.58 5.44 -10.72
C ILE A 9 10.03 6.08 -9.41
N ALA A 10 10.97 7.03 -9.50
CA ALA A 10 11.49 7.76 -8.35
C ALA A 10 10.46 8.72 -7.76
N LYS A 11 10.28 8.68 -6.43
CA LYS A 11 9.36 9.58 -5.71
C LYS A 11 9.81 11.04 -5.66
N CYS A 12 11.07 11.35 -5.97
CA CYS A 12 11.61 12.69 -5.85
C CYS A 12 11.31 13.61 -7.05
N CYS A 13 11.27 13.05 -8.26
CA CYS A 13 11.02 13.80 -9.49
C CYS A 13 9.78 13.32 -10.24
N MET A 14 9.25 12.14 -9.92
CA MET A 14 8.01 11.58 -10.48
C MET A 14 7.90 11.81 -12.00
N PRO A 15 8.90 11.38 -12.80
CA PRO A 15 8.89 11.60 -14.25
C PRO A 15 7.67 10.94 -14.89
N GLN A 16 7.13 11.58 -15.91
CA GLN A 16 5.96 11.15 -16.68
C GLN A 16 6.37 10.64 -18.06
N GLU A 17 5.49 9.85 -18.69
CA GLU A 17 5.75 9.34 -20.04
C GLU A 17 6.05 10.49 -21.01
N GLY A 18 7.16 10.36 -21.75
CA GLY A 18 7.67 11.40 -22.65
C GLY A 18 8.78 12.27 -22.05
N ASP A 19 8.95 12.25 -20.72
CA ASP A 19 10.08 12.93 -20.08
C ASP A 19 11.41 12.25 -20.43
N ALA A 20 12.48 13.05 -20.45
CA ALA A 20 13.83 12.53 -20.50
C ALA A 20 14.14 11.82 -19.18
N ILE A 21 14.45 10.52 -19.25
CA ILE A 21 14.67 9.68 -18.07
C ILE A 21 16.05 9.04 -18.03
N THR A 22 16.48 8.70 -16.81
CA THR A 22 17.69 7.92 -16.53
C THR A 22 17.40 6.91 -15.42
N GLY A 23 17.99 5.72 -15.53
CA GLY A 23 17.90 4.68 -14.52
C GLY A 23 19.09 4.71 -13.56
N TYR A 24 18.84 4.40 -12.29
CA TYR A 24 19.89 4.10 -11.31
C TYR A 24 19.75 2.65 -10.83
N PHE A 25 20.74 1.82 -11.09
CA PHE A 25 20.75 0.40 -10.76
C PHE A 25 21.14 0.17 -9.30
N LYS A 26 20.23 -0.35 -8.50
CA LYS A 26 20.43 -0.68 -7.08
C LYS A 26 20.99 -2.09 -6.89
N GLU A 27 21.54 -2.36 -5.70
CA GLU A 27 22.22 -3.63 -5.40
C GLU A 27 21.25 -4.80 -5.30
N ASP A 28 19.97 -4.50 -5.03
CA ASP A 28 18.86 -5.43 -4.99
C ASP A 28 18.32 -5.78 -6.39
N GLY A 29 18.97 -5.32 -7.47
CA GLY A 29 18.55 -5.55 -8.85
C GLY A 29 17.44 -4.61 -9.35
N THR A 30 17.01 -3.64 -8.54
CA THR A 30 15.98 -2.66 -8.93
C THR A 30 16.61 -1.49 -9.68
N ILE A 31 16.05 -1.12 -10.84
CA ILE A 31 16.35 0.12 -11.54
C ILE A 31 15.36 1.20 -11.08
N THR A 32 15.87 2.25 -10.42
CA THR A 32 15.03 3.41 -10.05
C THR A 32 15.09 4.45 -11.18
N VAL A 33 13.94 4.81 -11.75
CA VAL A 33 13.82 5.72 -12.90
C VAL A 33 13.63 7.15 -12.42
N HIS A 34 14.56 8.02 -12.78
CA HIS A 34 14.56 9.45 -12.46
C HIS A 34 14.39 10.28 -13.74
N HIS A 35 13.94 11.52 -13.60
CA HIS A 35 14.13 12.53 -14.65
C HIS A 35 15.64 12.72 -14.89
N ALA A 36 16.06 12.85 -16.15
CA ALA A 36 17.46 12.99 -16.54
C ALA A 36 18.14 14.19 -15.87
N GLU A 37 17.38 15.26 -15.63
CA GLU A 37 17.83 16.48 -14.96
C GLU A 37 17.58 16.51 -13.45
N CYS A 38 17.25 15.38 -12.83
CA CYS A 38 16.97 15.35 -11.39
C CYS A 38 18.23 15.67 -10.56
N ASN A 39 18.15 16.66 -9.67
CA ASN A 39 19.26 17.05 -8.78
C ASN A 39 19.86 15.86 -7.99
N ALA A 40 19.05 14.88 -7.60
CA ALA A 40 19.52 13.71 -6.86
C ALA A 40 20.49 12.84 -7.69
N VAL A 41 20.33 12.82 -9.01
CA VAL A 41 21.16 12.01 -9.93
C VAL A 41 22.60 12.50 -9.97
N GLN A 42 22.83 13.81 -9.75
CA GLN A 42 24.17 14.39 -9.73
C GLN A 42 25.08 13.78 -8.66
N GLY A 43 24.51 13.26 -7.57
CA GLY A 43 25.25 12.59 -6.50
C GLY A 43 25.40 11.08 -6.65
N PHE A 44 24.86 10.50 -7.73
CA PHE A 44 24.90 9.05 -7.93
C PHE A 44 26.21 8.60 -8.58
N ARG A 45 26.58 7.34 -8.29
CA ARG A 45 27.72 6.68 -8.91
C ARG A 45 27.44 6.47 -10.39
N SER A 46 28.23 7.11 -11.26
CA SER A 46 28.03 7.12 -12.71
C SER A 46 28.01 5.73 -13.34
N GLU A 47 28.80 4.80 -12.80
CA GLU A 47 28.86 3.41 -13.26
C GLU A 47 27.59 2.60 -12.99
N ARG A 48 26.67 3.15 -12.18
CA ARG A 48 25.36 2.55 -11.87
C ARG A 48 24.22 3.28 -12.57
N LEU A 49 24.52 4.34 -13.32
CA LEU A 49 23.54 5.01 -14.15
C LEU A 49 23.38 4.24 -15.46
N LEU A 50 22.14 4.03 -15.85
CA LEU A 50 21.75 3.32 -17.06
C LEU A 50 20.88 4.24 -17.91
N ALA A 51 21.11 4.23 -19.22
CA ALA A 51 20.12 4.73 -20.16
C ALA A 51 18.91 3.78 -20.09
N VAL A 52 17.72 4.35 -19.91
CA VAL A 52 16.48 3.59 -19.81
C VAL A 52 15.47 4.20 -20.77
N ALA A 53 14.84 3.38 -21.58
CA ALA A 53 13.71 3.80 -22.39
C ALA A 53 12.38 3.56 -21.66
N TRP A 54 11.38 4.41 -21.93
CA TRP A 54 10.02 4.21 -21.43
C TRP A 54 9.44 2.86 -21.86
N ASP A 55 9.84 2.34 -23.01
CA ASP A 55 9.41 1.02 -23.50
C ASP A 55 9.85 -0.13 -22.59
N GLU A 56 11.07 -0.06 -22.02
CA GLU A 56 11.57 -1.06 -21.05
C GLU A 56 10.83 -0.96 -19.72
N VAL A 57 10.55 0.27 -19.29
CA VAL A 57 9.76 0.53 -18.08
C VAL A 57 8.36 -0.06 -18.26
N ARG A 58 7.70 0.13 -19.41
CA ARG A 58 6.39 -0.46 -19.71
C ARG A 58 6.43 -1.99 -19.82
N ALA A 59 7.47 -2.55 -20.44
CA ALA A 59 7.60 -4.00 -20.62
C ALA A 59 7.73 -4.76 -19.28
N THR A 60 8.27 -4.11 -18.25
CA THR A 60 8.49 -4.68 -16.92
C THR A 60 7.45 -4.23 -15.89
N GLN A 61 6.75 -3.13 -16.16
CA GLN A 61 5.45 -2.89 -15.57
C GLN A 61 4.51 -3.98 -16.09
N THR A 62 4.47 -5.11 -15.39
CA THR A 62 3.25 -5.92 -15.39
C THR A 62 2.12 -4.93 -15.12
N PRO A 63 1.10 -4.81 -15.97
CA PRO A 63 0.05 -3.84 -15.75
C PRO A 63 -0.46 -4.05 -14.33
N ALA A 64 -0.20 -3.09 -13.46
CA ALA A 64 -0.75 -3.05 -12.11
C ALA A 64 -2.28 -2.92 -12.17
N ASP A 65 -2.84 -2.68 -13.36
CA ASP A 65 -4.24 -2.46 -13.62
C ASP A 65 -4.82 -3.62 -14.42
N SER A 66 -5.18 -4.68 -13.70
CA SER A 66 -6.35 -5.55 -13.88
C SER A 66 -6.22 -6.76 -12.96
N ILE A 67 -5.94 -6.57 -11.66
CA ILE A 67 -6.31 -7.62 -10.72
C ILE A 67 -7.84 -7.63 -10.77
N ALA A 68 -8.42 -8.64 -11.44
CA ALA A 68 -9.85 -8.85 -11.42
C ALA A 68 -10.27 -8.89 -9.95
N LEU A 69 -11.00 -7.86 -9.52
CA LEU A 69 -11.43 -7.77 -8.15
C LEU A 69 -12.25 -9.03 -7.88
N PRO A 70 -11.99 -9.73 -6.76
CA PRO A 70 -12.80 -10.88 -6.42
C PRO A 70 -14.27 -10.44 -6.39
N PRO A 71 -15.23 -11.32 -6.76
CA PRO A 71 -16.66 -11.00 -6.69
C PRO A 71 -17.07 -10.40 -5.35
N GLU A 72 -16.37 -10.82 -4.29
CA GLU A 72 -16.46 -10.37 -2.90
C GLU A 72 -16.24 -8.86 -2.70
N PHE A 73 -15.47 -8.22 -3.58
CA PHE A 73 -15.29 -6.77 -3.58
C PHE A 73 -16.60 -6.03 -3.90
N ALA A 74 -17.47 -6.60 -4.73
CA ALA A 74 -18.73 -5.95 -5.12
C ALA A 74 -19.69 -5.73 -3.94
N GLU A 75 -19.47 -6.44 -2.82
CA GLU A 75 -20.26 -6.26 -1.61
C GLU A 75 -19.76 -5.09 -0.75
N LEU A 76 -18.57 -4.56 -1.01
CA LEU A 76 -17.96 -3.51 -0.18
C LEU A 76 -18.49 -2.11 -0.55
N ASP A 77 -18.67 -1.28 0.47
CA ASP A 77 -19.09 0.11 0.31
C ASP A 77 -18.02 1.10 0.84
N GLU A 78 -18.36 2.39 0.83
CA GLU A 78 -17.48 3.46 1.29
C GLU A 78 -17.08 3.32 2.77
N THR A 79 -17.98 2.80 3.62
CA THR A 79 -17.69 2.54 5.04
C THR A 79 -16.61 1.45 5.18
N ASP A 80 -16.74 0.37 4.41
CA ASP A 80 -15.72 -0.69 4.36
C ASP A 80 -14.37 -0.15 3.90
N TYR A 81 -14.37 0.73 2.89
CA TYR A 81 -13.16 1.44 2.44
C TYR A 81 -12.50 2.24 3.57
N PHE A 82 -13.25 3.07 4.32
CA PHE A 82 -12.67 3.87 5.40
C PHE A 82 -12.09 3.01 6.53
N ILE A 83 -12.69 1.86 6.82
CA ILE A 83 -12.16 0.90 7.80
C ILE A 83 -10.82 0.32 7.33
N LEU A 84 -10.74 -0.12 6.08
CA LEU A 84 -9.49 -0.61 5.49
C LEU A 84 -8.41 0.49 5.48
N LYS A 85 -8.79 1.72 5.10
CA LYS A 85 -7.91 2.89 5.07
C LYS A 85 -7.35 3.23 6.45
N HIS A 86 -8.19 3.19 7.49
CA HIS A 86 -7.75 3.35 8.88
C HIS A 86 -6.64 2.34 9.22
N HIS A 87 -6.83 1.07 8.91
CA HIS A 87 -5.82 0.04 9.17
C HIS A 87 -4.57 0.17 8.30
N GLN A 88 -4.67 0.75 7.09
CA GLN A 88 -3.51 1.07 6.25
C GLN A 88 -2.64 2.17 6.89
N GLU A 89 -3.27 3.21 7.42
CA GLU A 89 -2.62 4.38 7.99
C GLU A 89 -2.04 4.10 9.38
N PHE A 90 -2.89 3.59 10.27
CA PHE A 90 -2.56 3.41 11.68
C PHE A 90 -1.95 2.03 11.95
N GLY A 91 -2.23 1.03 11.13
CA GLY A 91 -1.77 -0.35 11.34
C GLY A 91 -2.81 -1.15 12.13
N MET A 92 -2.35 -1.98 13.04
CA MET A 92 -3.24 -2.87 13.77
C MET A 92 -4.00 -2.14 14.90
N ASP A 93 -5.32 -2.31 14.91
CA ASP A 93 -6.23 -1.69 15.89
C ASP A 93 -7.40 -2.64 16.19
N TYR A 94 -8.20 -2.31 17.20
CA TYR A 94 -9.39 -3.06 17.60
C TYR A 94 -10.67 -2.25 17.37
N SER A 95 -11.79 -2.94 17.24
CA SER A 95 -13.06 -2.37 16.78
C SER A 95 -13.52 -1.12 17.52
N ILE A 96 -13.35 -1.03 18.84
CA ILE A 96 -13.77 0.14 19.62
C ILE A 96 -13.03 1.40 19.17
N VAL A 97 -11.70 1.33 18.98
CA VAL A 97 -10.90 2.48 18.54
C VAL A 97 -11.27 2.90 17.12
N VAL A 98 -11.47 1.93 16.22
CA VAL A 98 -11.86 2.22 14.84
C VAL A 98 -13.25 2.85 14.80
N ALA A 99 -14.21 2.33 15.58
CA ALA A 99 -15.56 2.86 15.71
C ALA A 99 -15.57 4.31 16.18
N GLU A 100 -14.81 4.62 17.24
CA GLU A 100 -14.67 5.98 17.76
C GLU A 100 -14.03 6.93 16.74
N THR A 101 -12.99 6.46 16.05
CA THR A 101 -12.25 7.26 15.06
C THR A 101 -13.13 7.64 13.87
N LEU A 102 -13.87 6.66 13.34
CA LEU A 102 -14.72 6.84 12.15
C LEU A 102 -16.15 7.29 12.50
N ARG A 103 -16.47 7.42 13.79
CA ARG A 103 -17.82 7.75 14.30
C ARG A 103 -18.90 6.79 13.81
N ILE A 104 -18.56 5.50 13.77
CA ILE A 104 -19.46 4.41 13.39
C ILE A 104 -19.95 3.73 14.67
N PRO A 105 -21.25 3.35 14.79
CA PRO A 105 -21.73 2.58 15.92
C PRO A 105 -20.91 1.30 16.14
N LEU A 106 -20.55 0.99 17.40
CA LEU A 106 -19.67 -0.14 17.71
C LEU A 106 -20.20 -1.49 17.18
N GLU A 107 -21.52 -1.69 17.23
CA GLU A 107 -22.15 -2.90 16.71
C GLU A 107 -21.96 -3.02 15.20
N GLU A 108 -22.16 -1.93 14.46
CA GLU A 108 -21.89 -1.90 13.02
C GLU A 108 -20.40 -2.16 12.74
N MET A 109 -19.49 -1.53 13.49
CA MET A 109 -18.05 -1.80 13.36
C MET A 109 -17.70 -3.28 13.56
N HIS A 110 -18.32 -3.96 14.54
CA HIS A 110 -18.13 -5.40 14.72
C HIS A 110 -18.61 -6.23 13.53
N GLN A 111 -19.75 -5.86 12.95
CA GLN A 111 -20.29 -6.53 11.76
C GLN A 111 -19.38 -6.32 10.56
N ARG A 112 -18.90 -5.09 10.34
CA ARG A 112 -17.99 -4.71 9.26
C ARG A 112 -16.62 -5.40 9.40
N HIS A 113 -16.01 -5.40 10.58
CA HIS A 113 -14.78 -6.17 10.83
C HIS A 113 -14.96 -7.67 10.63
N ARG A 114 -16.12 -8.22 10.98
CA ARG A 114 -16.43 -9.63 10.71
C ARG A 114 -16.54 -9.89 9.21
N LYS A 115 -17.26 -9.05 8.48
CA LYS A 115 -17.40 -9.09 7.02
C LYS A 115 -16.03 -9.03 6.35
N LEU A 116 -15.27 -7.96 6.57
CA LEU A 116 -13.93 -7.77 6.00
C LEU A 116 -12.97 -8.90 6.33
N ARG A 117 -13.11 -9.52 7.51
CA ARG A 117 -12.32 -10.71 7.85
C ARG A 117 -12.76 -11.95 7.07
N ASN A 118 -14.05 -12.19 6.97
CA ASN A 118 -14.58 -13.35 6.25
C ASN A 118 -14.23 -13.29 4.76
N LEU A 119 -14.22 -12.09 4.18
CA LEU A 119 -13.81 -11.86 2.78
C LEU A 119 -12.28 -11.83 2.58
N GLY A 120 -11.50 -11.80 3.67
CA GLY A 120 -10.03 -11.84 3.61
C GLY A 120 -9.32 -10.49 3.56
N GLY A 121 -10.02 -9.35 3.63
CA GLY A 121 -9.41 -8.01 3.67
C GLY A 121 -8.77 -7.64 5.02
N LEU A 122 -9.23 -8.27 6.11
CA LEU A 122 -8.64 -8.16 7.45
C LEU A 122 -8.35 -9.53 8.03
N LYS A 123 -7.35 -9.64 8.90
CA LYS A 123 -7.11 -10.84 9.70
C LYS A 123 -6.99 -10.52 11.18
N ARG A 124 -7.32 -11.49 12.04
CA ARG A 124 -7.09 -11.34 13.48
C ARG A 124 -5.59 -11.47 13.75
N VAL A 125 -5.07 -10.62 14.62
CA VAL A 125 -3.71 -10.82 15.13
C VAL A 125 -3.72 -11.98 16.11
N GLU A 126 -2.80 -12.94 15.93
CA GLU A 126 -2.71 -14.17 16.74
C GLU A 126 -1.75 -14.02 17.94
N GLY A 127 -0.71 -13.19 17.81
CA GLY A 127 0.24 -12.94 18.88
C GLY A 127 -0.39 -12.37 20.15
N ARG A 128 0.11 -12.78 21.32
CA ARG A 128 -0.27 -12.19 22.63
C ARG A 128 0.38 -10.82 22.86
N ILE A 129 1.53 -10.60 22.23
CA ILE A 129 2.29 -9.36 22.25
C ILE A 129 2.05 -8.64 20.93
N ILE A 130 1.78 -7.34 21.03
CA ILE A 130 1.31 -6.49 19.94
C ILE A 130 2.13 -5.20 19.95
N HIS A 131 2.71 -4.85 18.82
CA HIS A 131 3.21 -3.48 18.57
C HIS A 131 2.03 -2.62 18.13
N TYR A 132 1.73 -1.57 18.89
CA TYR A 132 0.61 -0.68 18.58
C TYR A 132 0.84 0.13 17.30
N ARG A 133 -0.27 0.73 16.84
CA ARG A 133 -0.36 1.67 15.72
C ARG A 133 0.76 2.72 15.68
N LYS A 134 1.04 3.20 14.46
CA LYS A 134 1.94 4.33 14.22
C LYS A 134 1.44 5.57 14.99
N ASN A 135 2.36 6.39 15.49
CA ASN A 135 2.12 7.63 16.26
C ASN A 135 1.76 7.48 17.76
N ILE A 136 2.02 6.33 18.40
CA ILE A 136 2.03 6.24 19.88
C ILE A 136 3.39 6.68 20.45
N VAL A 137 3.36 7.40 21.57
CA VAL A 137 4.53 7.92 22.31
C VAL A 137 5.66 6.88 22.39
N LYS A 138 6.89 7.29 22.02
CA LYS A 138 8.10 6.46 22.13
C LYS A 138 8.22 5.89 23.56
N GLY A 139 8.24 4.56 23.67
CA GLY A 139 8.52 3.84 24.92
C GLY A 139 7.36 3.03 25.50
N LYS A 140 6.15 3.10 24.93
CA LYS A 140 4.99 2.27 25.35
C LYS A 140 4.65 1.21 24.29
N TRP A 141 5.57 0.27 24.07
CA TRP A 141 5.55 -0.64 22.90
C TRP A 141 4.89 -2.00 23.12
N ILE A 142 4.74 -2.45 24.36
CA ILE A 142 4.33 -3.82 24.68
C ILE A 142 3.24 -3.77 25.75
N LYS A 143 2.03 -4.22 25.42
CA LYS A 143 0.95 -4.45 26.39
C LYS A 143 0.28 -5.78 26.11
N HIS A 144 -0.24 -6.42 27.15
CA HIS A 144 -1.09 -7.60 27.02
C HIS A 144 -2.41 -7.23 26.32
N ARG A 145 -2.88 -8.12 25.44
CA ARG A 145 -4.14 -7.94 24.71
C ARG A 145 -5.34 -8.36 25.58
N ASN A 146 -6.28 -7.43 25.76
CA ASN A 146 -7.61 -7.73 26.30
C ASN A 146 -8.71 -7.68 25.23
N HIS A 147 -8.36 -7.30 24.00
CA HIS A 147 -9.28 -7.05 22.89
C HIS A 147 -8.84 -7.84 21.64
N THR A 148 -9.75 -8.01 20.68
CA THR A 148 -9.42 -8.56 19.36
C THR A 148 -8.90 -7.46 18.47
N TYR A 149 -7.65 -7.60 18.04
CA TYR A 149 -7.00 -6.70 17.09
C TYR A 149 -7.10 -7.29 15.68
N TYR A 150 -7.22 -6.39 14.71
CA TYR A 150 -7.27 -6.68 13.29
C TYR A 150 -6.08 -6.05 12.59
N GLU A 151 -5.56 -6.75 11.58
CA GLU A 151 -4.48 -6.31 10.72
C GLU A 151 -4.94 -6.36 9.26
N LEU A 152 -4.53 -5.37 8.47
CA LEU A 152 -4.77 -5.29 7.03
C LEU A 152 -3.97 -6.36 6.28
N THR A 153 -4.64 -7.12 5.42
CA THR A 153 -4.02 -8.14 4.56
C THR A 153 -3.50 -7.54 3.25
N PRO A 154 -2.67 -8.27 2.47
CA PRO A 154 -2.33 -7.87 1.10
C PRO A 154 -3.57 -7.63 0.23
N GLU A 155 -4.58 -8.48 0.34
CA GLU A 155 -5.84 -8.39 -0.42
C GLU A 155 -6.58 -7.09 -0.07
N GLY A 156 -6.70 -6.77 1.22
CA GLY A 156 -7.30 -5.52 1.68
C GLY A 156 -6.57 -4.27 1.17
N ARG A 157 -5.25 -4.34 0.93
CA ARG A 157 -4.49 -3.23 0.31
C ARG A 157 -4.86 -3.04 -1.15
N THR A 158 -5.01 -4.13 -1.90
CA THR A 158 -5.46 -4.08 -3.30
C THR A 158 -6.86 -3.49 -3.40
N TRP A 159 -7.76 -3.81 -2.46
CA TRP A 159 -9.11 -3.25 -2.45
C TRP A 159 -9.12 -1.73 -2.20
N ILE A 160 -8.26 -1.22 -1.32
CA ILE A 160 -8.10 0.24 -1.13
C ILE A 160 -7.72 0.92 -2.46
N GLN A 161 -6.74 0.37 -3.18
CA GLN A 161 -6.31 0.92 -4.47
C GLN A 161 -7.45 0.89 -5.50
N ALA A 162 -8.23 -0.19 -5.52
CA ALA A 162 -9.38 -0.32 -6.40
C ALA A 162 -10.47 0.74 -6.12
N PHE A 163 -10.76 1.00 -4.84
CA PHE A 163 -11.66 2.09 -4.44
C PHE A 163 -11.13 3.46 -4.88
N GLU A 164 -9.85 3.74 -4.65
CA GLU A 164 -9.22 5.01 -5.05
C GLU A 164 -9.29 5.20 -6.58
N ASN A 165 -9.04 4.15 -7.36
CA ASN A 165 -9.12 4.17 -8.82
C ASN A 165 -10.57 4.36 -9.34
N GLN A 166 -11.57 3.79 -8.66
CA GLN A 166 -12.97 4.02 -9.01
C GLN A 166 -13.39 5.47 -8.76
N GLN A 167 -12.90 6.10 -7.69
CA GLN A 167 -13.19 7.50 -7.39
C GLN A 167 -12.51 8.47 -8.36
N THR A 168 -11.32 8.15 -8.87
CA THR A 168 -10.63 8.99 -9.89
C THR A 168 -11.28 8.88 -11.26
N THR A 169 -11.87 7.73 -11.60
CA THR A 169 -12.58 7.53 -12.88
C THR A 169 -13.92 8.27 -12.92
N ASN A 170 -14.52 8.54 -11.75
CA ASN A 170 -15.84 9.17 -11.63
C ASN A 170 -15.78 10.70 -11.44
N LYS A 171 -14.60 11.31 -11.63
CA LYS A 171 -14.34 12.76 -11.47
C LYS A 171 -13.84 13.36 -12.78
#